data_AF-A0A2N1AN06-F1
#
_entry.id   AF-A0A2N1AN06-F1
#
_cell.length_a   1.000
_cell.length_b   1.000
_cell.length_c   1.000
_cell.angle_alpha   90.00
_cell.angle_beta   90.00
_cell.angle_gamma   90.00
#
_symmetry.space_group_name_H-M   'P 1'
#
loop_
_entity.id
_entity.type
_entity.pdbx_description
1 polymer ?
#
loop_
_entity_poly.entity_id
_entity_poly.type
_entity_poly.pdbx_seq_one_letter_code
_entity_poly.pdbx_strand_id
1 'polypeptide(L)'
;RVYRHLFLAQVIALIGTGLTTVALALLAHDLAEGQAGVVLGTALAIKMVAYVGIAPLVGAYASRLPRRTLLVSLDLLRAAVVCALPFVTEVWQIYVLIFL
;
A
#
# COMPACT_ATOMS: atom_id res chain seq x y z
N ARG A 1 6.36 -14.24 -23.91
CA ARG A 1 6.85 -12.84 -23.77
C ARG A 1 5.97 -11.98 -22.87
N VAL A 2 4.64 -11.95 -23.05
CA VAL A 2 3.71 -11.17 -22.20
C VAL A 2 3.75 -11.60 -20.73
N TYR A 3 3.67 -12.91 -20.45
CA TYR A 3 3.74 -13.46 -19.09
C TYR A 3 5.01 -13.02 -18.33
N ARG A 4 6.18 -13.05 -18.99
CA ARG A 4 7.45 -12.65 -18.37
C ARG A 4 7.46 -11.17 -17.94
N HIS A 5 6.85 -10.28 -18.71
CA HIS A 5 6.77 -8.85 -18.34
C HIS A 5 5.81 -8.65 -17.17
N LEU A 6 4.66 -9.33 -17.16
CA LEU A 6 3.70 -9.26 -16.05
C LEU A 6 4.29 -9.84 -14.76
N PHE A 7 5.03 -10.95 -14.86
CA PHE A 7 5.69 -11.56 -13.71
C PHE A 7 6.78 -10.64 -13.15
N LEU A 8 7.64 -10.08 -14.00
CA LEU A 8 8.65 -9.12 -13.54
C LEU A 8 8.02 -7.87 -12.92
N ALA A 9 6.95 -7.34 -13.50
CA ALA A 9 6.19 -6.25 -12.91
C ALA A 9 5.66 -6.62 -11.51
N GLN A 10 5.14 -7.83 -11.34
CA GLN A 10 4.64 -8.31 -10.04
C GLN A 10 5.76 -8.48 -9.01
N VAL A 11 6.93 -8.99 -9.42
CA VAL A 11 8.09 -9.10 -8.52
C VAL A 11 8.53 -7.72 -8.03
N ILE A 12 8.63 -6.75 -8.94
CA ILE A 12 8.97 -5.36 -8.59
C ILE A 12 7.91 -4.77 -7.66
N ALA A 13 6.62 -4.97 -7.95
CA ALA A 13 5.52 -4.50 -7.11
C ALA A 13 5.56 -5.10 -5.71
N LEU A 14 5.91 -6.39 -5.59
CA LEU A 14 6.01 -7.07 -4.30
C LEU A 14 7.18 -6.53 -3.48
N ILE A 15 8.33 -6.27 -4.11
CA ILE A 15 9.48 -5.63 -3.45
C ILE A 15 9.09 -4.25 -2.93
N GLY A 16 8.42 -3.43 -3.75
CA GLY A 16 7.94 -2.11 -3.33
C GLY A 16 6.97 -2.18 -2.14
N THR A 17 6.10 -3.19 -2.12
CA THR A 17 5.16 -3.43 -1.02
C THR A 17 5.89 -3.80 0.28
N GLY A 18 6.91 -4.67 0.19
CA GLY A 18 7.77 -5.02 1.31
C GLY A 18 8.52 -3.81 1.86
N LEU A 19 9.17 -3.03 0.98
CA LEU A 19 9.90 -1.82 1.37
C LEU A 19 8.99 -0.78 2.04
N THR A 20 7.78 -0.56 1.51
CA THR A 20 6.81 0.36 2.12
C THR A 20 6.40 -0.09 3.51
N THR A 21 6.23 -1.40 3.72
CA THR A 21 5.89 -1.97 5.03
C THR A 21 7.00 -1.73 6.05
N VAL A 22 8.27 -1.93 5.64
CA VAL A 22 9.44 -1.64 6.48
C VAL A 22 9.53 -0.14 6.79
N ALA A 23 9.34 0.72 5.79
CA ALA A 23 9.37 2.18 5.98
C ALA A 23 8.29 2.67 6.95
N LEU A 24 7.05 2.17 6.82
CA LEU A 24 5.97 2.50 7.76
C LEU A 24 6.25 1.98 9.18
N ALA A 25 6.88 0.81 9.32
CA ALA A 25 7.28 0.29 10.62
C ALA A 25 8.33 1.17 11.31
N LEU A 26 9.34 1.62 10.57
CA LEU A 26 10.36 2.55 11.07
C LEU A 26 9.75 3.91 11.42
N LEU A 27 8.90 4.44 10.56
CA LEU A 27 8.21 5.71 10.79
C LEU A 27 7.27 5.65 12.02
N ALA A 28 6.59 4.52 12.24
CA ALA A 28 5.82 4.29 13.46
C ALA A 28 6.71 4.21 14.71
N HIS A 29 7.95 3.70 14.57
CA HIS A 29 8.94 3.69 15.65
C HIS A 29 9.37 5.10 16.03
N ASP A 30 9.63 5.94 15.02
CA ASP A 30 10.08 7.32 15.23
C ASP A 30 8.96 8.24 15.76
N LEU A 31 7.70 8.01 15.35
CA LEU A 31 6.56 8.89 15.70
C LEU A 31 5.80 8.47 16.96
N ALA A 32 5.83 7.20 17.34
CA ALA A 32 5.05 6.67 18.46
C ALA A 32 5.96 5.99 19.49
N GLU A 33 6.96 6.72 20.00
CA GLU A 33 7.95 6.23 20.98
C GLU A 33 7.32 5.28 22.03
N GLY A 34 7.68 4.00 21.98
CA GLY A 34 7.17 2.94 22.89
C GLY A 34 5.81 2.32 22.51
N GLN A 35 5.05 2.89 21.58
CA GLN A 35 3.76 2.38 21.09
C GLN A 35 3.77 1.94 19.61
N ALA A 36 4.93 1.99 18.96
CA ALA A 36 5.11 1.62 17.55
C ALA A 36 4.47 0.29 17.15
N GLY A 37 4.54 -0.73 18.01
CA GLY A 37 3.92 -2.04 17.77
C GLY A 37 2.39 -1.98 17.72
N VAL A 38 1.76 -1.16 18.56
CA VAL A 38 0.31 -0.95 18.57
C VAL A 38 -0.12 -0.15 17.34
N VAL A 39 0.61 0.90 16.99
CA VAL A 39 0.37 1.70 15.78
C VAL A 39 0.50 0.85 14.52
N LEU A 40 1.57 0.08 14.38
CA LEU A 40 1.75 -0.78 13.21
C LEU A 40 0.72 -1.92 13.16
N GLY A 41 0.41 -2.53 14.31
CA GLY A 41 -0.60 -3.59 14.40
C GLY A 41 -2.00 -3.11 14.01
N THR A 42 -2.41 -1.94 14.51
CA THR A 42 -3.69 -1.31 14.13
C THR A 42 -3.69 -0.89 12.66
N ALA A 43 -2.60 -0.33 12.15
CA ALA A 43 -2.44 0.00 10.74
C ALA A 43 -2.60 -1.23 9.82
N LEU A 44 -1.95 -2.35 10.15
CA LEU A 44 -2.07 -3.60 9.38
C LEU A 44 -3.49 -4.19 9.47
N ALA A 45 -4.15 -4.10 10.62
CA ALA A 45 -5.54 -4.52 10.78
C ALA A 45 -6.48 -3.68 9.89
N ILE A 46 -6.30 -2.35 9.87
CA ILE A 46 -7.03 -1.44 8.98
C ILE A 46 -6.81 -1.85 7.53
N LYS A 47 -5.56 -2.09 7.11
CA LYS A 47 -5.24 -2.52 5.74
C LYS A 47 -5.96 -3.82 5.37
N MET A 48 -6.01 -4.79 6.27
CA MET A 48 -6.69 -6.06 6.00
C MET A 48 -8.20 -5.88 5.81
N VAL A 49 -8.84 -5.08 6.67
CA VAL A 49 -10.26 -4.76 6.55
C VAL A 49 -10.55 -4.03 5.24
N ALA A 50 -9.72 -3.04 4.89
CA ALA A 50 -9.83 -2.30 3.64
C ALA A 50 -9.73 -3.25 2.43
N TYR A 51 -8.72 -4.12 2.39
CA TYR A 51 -8.53 -5.06 1.29
C TYR A 51 -9.71 -6.03 1.13
N VAL A 52 -10.18 -6.61 2.23
CA VAL A 52 -11.31 -7.54 2.23
C VAL A 52 -12.60 -6.83 1.80
N GLY A 53 -12.82 -5.59 2.23
CA GLY A 53 -14.01 -4.81 1.86
C GLY A 53 -13.99 -4.32 0.41
N ILE A 54 -12.83 -3.90 -0.09
CA ILE A 54 -12.67 -3.32 -1.44
C ILE A 54 -12.59 -4.42 -2.51
N ALA A 55 -11.99 -5.58 -2.22
CA ALA A 55 -11.76 -6.63 -3.21
C ALA A 55 -13.03 -7.12 -3.94
N PRO A 56 -14.19 -7.36 -3.28
CA PRO A 56 -15.42 -7.74 -3.97
C PRO A 56 -15.94 -6.64 -4.89
N LEU A 57 -15.84 -5.38 -4.44
CA LEU A 57 -16.29 -4.21 -5.18
C LEU A 57 -15.44 -4.06 -6.46
N VAL A 58 -14.12 -4.04 -6.32
CA VAL A 58 -13.20 -3.97 -7.45
C VAL A 58 -13.35 -5.20 -8.35
N GLY A 59 -13.51 -6.41 -7.80
CA GLY A 59 -13.73 -7.63 -8.57
C GLY A 59 -14.98 -7.56 -9.46
N ALA A 60 -16.08 -7.00 -8.95
CA ALA A 60 -17.30 -6.80 -9.72
C ALA A 60 -17.12 -5.82 -10.88
N TYR A 61 -16.37 -4.72 -10.67
CA TYR A 61 -16.15 -3.68 -11.68
C TYR A 61 -14.94 -3.92 -12.61
N ALA A 62 -13.98 -4.77 -12.22
CA ALA A 62 -12.73 -5.00 -12.95
C ALA A 62 -12.93 -5.58 -14.36
N SER A 63 -14.06 -6.25 -14.61
CA SER A 63 -14.40 -6.76 -15.94
C SER A 63 -14.77 -5.66 -16.94
N ARG A 64 -15.19 -4.49 -16.46
CA ARG A 64 -15.66 -3.36 -17.28
C ARG A 64 -14.59 -2.28 -17.50
N LEU A 65 -13.47 -2.36 -16.78
CA LEU A 65 -12.43 -1.33 -16.78
C LEU A 65 -11.20 -1.79 -17.59
N PRO A 66 -10.54 -0.88 -18.33
CA PRO A 66 -9.32 -1.22 -19.06
C PRO A 66 -8.20 -1.58 -18.08
N ARG A 67 -7.89 -2.89 -17.98
CA ARG A 67 -6.94 -3.46 -17.00
C ARG A 67 -5.59 -2.75 -16.97
N ARG A 68 -5.05 -2.37 -18.13
CA ARG A 68 -3.76 -1.68 -18.22
C ARG A 68 -3.81 -0.30 -17.55
N THR A 69 -4.85 0.47 -17.81
CA THR A 69 -5.02 1.81 -17.23
C THR A 69 -5.19 1.72 -15.72
N LEU A 70 -6.00 0.77 -15.24
CA LEU A 70 -6.20 0.54 -13.80
C LEU A 70 -4.88 0.21 -13.08
N LEU A 71 -4.12 -0.76 -13.61
CA LEU A 71 -2.85 -1.18 -13.00
C LEU A 71 -1.85 -0.02 -12.98
N VAL A 72 -1.73 0.75 -14.07
CA VAL A 72 -0.85 1.93 -14.12
C VAL A 72 -1.31 3.01 -13.14
N SER A 73 -2.62 3.29 -13.04
CA SER A 73 -3.13 4.27 -12.07
C SER A 73 -2.86 3.86 -10.63
N LEU A 74 -3.00 2.56 -10.32
CA LEU A 74 -2.72 2.03 -8.98
C LEU A 74 -1.22 2.09 -8.67
N ASP A 75 -0.36 1.80 -9.64
CA ASP A 75 1.09 1.90 -9.44
C ASP A 75 1.55 3.36 -9.28
N LEU A 76 0.97 4.30 -10.02
CA LEU A 76 1.22 5.73 -9.86
C LEU A 76 0.76 6.24 -8.48
N LEU A 77 -0.42 5.80 -8.04
CA LEU A 77 -0.93 6.13 -6.71
C LEU A 77 0.00 5.60 -5.62
N ARG A 78 0.48 4.36 -5.74
CA ARG A 78 1.44 3.76 -4.80
C ARG A 78 2.78 4.51 -4.80
N ALA A 79 3.27 4.94 -5.96
CA ALA A 79 4.47 5.76 -6.04
C ALA A 79 4.28 7.11 -5.32
N ALA A 80 3.13 7.75 -5.47
CA ALA A 80 2.80 8.99 -4.78
C ALA A 80 2.79 8.83 -3.25
N VAL A 81 2.27 7.72 -2.73
CA VAL A 81 2.31 7.37 -1.30
C VAL A 81 3.74 7.27 -0.79
N VAL A 82 4.60 6.55 -1.52
CA VAL A 82 6.01 6.42 -1.15
C VAL A 82 6.71 7.78 -1.17
N CYS A 83 6.41 8.63 -2.15
CA CYS A 83 6.92 10.01 -2.18
C CYS A 83 6.38 10.87 -1.02
N ALA A 84 5.22 10.54 -0.45
CA ALA A 84 4.64 11.24 0.70
C ALA A 84 5.25 10.81 2.04
N LEU A 85 5.84 9.61 2.14
CA LEU A 85 6.48 9.11 3.37
C LEU A 85 7.44 10.09 4.07
N PRO A 86 8.38 10.78 3.39
CA PRO A 86 9.29 11.73 4.06
C PRO A 86 8.60 12.97 4.64
N PHE A 87 7.34 13.23 4.26
CA PHE A 87 6.55 14.35 4.76
C PHE A 87 5.63 13.95 5.92
N VAL A 88 5.70 12.69 6.37
CA VAL A 88 4.87 12.21 7.46
C VAL A 88 5.43 12.67 8.79
N THR A 89 4.62 13.41 9.53
CA THR A 89 4.94 13.99 10.83
C THR A 89 4.04 13.47 11.94
N GLU A 90 2.94 12.79 11.61
CA GLU A 90 1.91 12.41 12.57
C GLU A 90 1.44 10.97 12.37
N VAL A 91 1.09 10.30 13.48
CA VAL A 91 0.66 8.89 13.47
C VAL A 91 -0.58 8.64 12.62
N TRP A 92 -1.54 9.57 12.58
CA TRP A 92 -2.75 9.40 11.78
C TRP A 92 -2.47 9.36 10.27
N GLN A 93 -1.37 9.97 9.81
CA GLN A 93 -0.94 9.91 8.41
C GLN A 93 -0.46 8.50 8.05
N ILE A 94 0.13 7.76 9.00
CA ILE A 94 0.46 6.33 8.83
C ILE A 94 -0.81 5.52 8.55
N TYR A 95 -1.91 5.78 9.28
CA TYR A 95 -3.18 5.09 9.07
C TYR A 95 -3.84 5.41 7.73
N VAL A 96 -3.60 6.60 7.18
CA VAL A 96 -4.07 6.97 5.83
C VAL A 96 -3.19 6.31 4.76
N LEU A 97 -1.87 6.32 4.93
CA LEU A 97 -0.94 5.77 3.95
C LEU A 97 -0.99 4.24 3.86
N ILE A 98 -1.23 3.54 4.99
CA ILE A 98 -1.37 2.07 5.01
C ILE A 98 -2.66 1.58 4.33
N PHE A 99 -3.67 2.45 4.21
CA PHE A 99 -4.94 2.12 3.55
C PHE A 99 -4.78 1.98 2.03
N LEU A 100 -3.76 2.64 1.46
CA LEU A 100 -3.57 2.82 0.03
C LEU A 100 -2.65 1.76 -0.61
#